data_AF-A0A0C4EXU0-F1
#
_entry.id   AF-A0A0C4EXU0-F1
#
_cell.length_a   1.000
_cell.length_b   1.000
_cell.length_c   1.000
_cell.angle_alpha   90.00
_cell.angle_beta   90.00
_cell.angle_gamma   90.00
#
_symmetry.space_group_name_H-M   'P 1'
#
loop_
_entity.id
_entity.type
_entity.pdbx_description
1 polymer ?
#
loop_
_entity_poly.entity_id
_entity_poly.type
_entity_poly.pdbx_seq_one_letter_code
_entity_poly.pdbx_strand_id
1 'polypeptide(L)'
;MSRLQSRIEAHQRQIVADLARFHRSDLYQLSTVRVLGSHHTRPEFLSKLFGPLLVNGQEQMLPEIFRRLDELQDKLAKLGIFSHLQVSLAATKENPRGIKALVNFVKRGQFFLKTLTNVGNGKGALTGLARARNVFGQAEVFEAGVGLGNKTWARGQVRAEVPLLAARAPAKLAVNACEHDLSKFVSCNETVKGVAAKLKTETGYGAHELSYDLTTHTIGSLLPGASDRLARSIPQLLAIITVIAQLADSISLMPSIQQAAAAGPNLKSAVTLSWFRDTRDQSVFPTKGSLLKIV
;
A
#
# COMPACT_ATOMS: atom_id res chain seq x y z
N MET A 1 19.38 14.94 -19.42
CA MET A 1 19.26 13.54 -19.92
C MET A 1 20.44 12.63 -19.51
N SER A 2 21.45 13.10 -18.76
CA SER A 2 22.75 12.44 -18.60
C SER A 2 22.92 11.45 -17.44
N ARG A 3 22.15 11.57 -16.35
CA ARG A 3 22.36 10.75 -15.13
C ARG A 3 21.82 9.33 -15.20
N LEU A 4 20.81 9.08 -16.03
CA LEU A 4 20.20 7.75 -16.14
C LEU A 4 20.99 6.86 -17.10
N GLN A 5 21.40 7.41 -18.25
CA GLN A 5 22.24 6.72 -19.23
C GLN A 5 23.60 6.34 -18.63
N SER A 6 24.29 7.28 -17.96
CA SER A 6 25.57 6.98 -17.32
C SER A 6 25.48 5.88 -16.25
N ARG A 7 24.33 5.76 -15.57
CA ARG A 7 24.09 4.71 -14.57
C ARG A 7 23.83 3.35 -15.20
N ILE A 8 23.07 3.32 -16.29
CA ILE A 8 22.82 2.08 -17.05
C ILE A 8 24.15 1.57 -17.62
N GLU A 9 24.96 2.44 -18.20
CA GLU A 9 26.27 2.07 -18.73
C GLU A 9 27.22 1.55 -17.65
N ALA A 10 27.25 2.20 -16.48
CA ALA A 10 28.07 1.73 -15.37
C ALA A 10 27.64 0.33 -14.90
N HIS A 11 26.33 0.08 -14.79
CA HIS A 11 25.79 -1.21 -14.41
C HIS A 11 26.09 -2.30 -15.46
N GLN A 12 25.92 -1.99 -16.74
CA GLN A 12 26.24 -2.90 -17.85
C GLN A 12 27.74 -3.25 -17.88
N ARG A 13 28.61 -2.27 -17.71
CA ARG A 13 30.06 -2.49 -17.63
C ARG A 13 30.44 -3.40 -16.46
N GLN A 14 29.77 -3.23 -15.32
CA GLN A 14 29.99 -4.07 -14.14
C GLN A 14 29.63 -5.54 -14.42
N ILE A 15 28.45 -5.77 -15.01
CA ILE A 15 27.98 -7.12 -15.35
C ILE A 15 28.92 -7.78 -16.36
N VAL A 16 29.33 -7.04 -17.40
CA VAL A 16 30.26 -7.55 -18.41
C VAL A 16 31.62 -7.88 -17.79
N ALA A 17 32.12 -7.06 -16.87
CA ALA A 17 33.38 -7.33 -16.16
C ALA A 17 33.29 -8.57 -15.28
N ASP A 18 32.16 -8.79 -14.61
CA ASP A 18 31.93 -9.99 -13.80
C ASP A 18 31.80 -11.25 -14.69
N LEU A 19 31.09 -11.15 -15.83
CA LEU A 19 30.97 -12.23 -16.81
C LEU A 19 32.29 -12.58 -17.49
N ALA A 20 33.19 -11.61 -17.70
CA ALA A 20 34.51 -11.84 -18.27
C ALA A 20 35.46 -12.53 -17.29
N ARG A 21 35.21 -12.43 -15.98
CA ARG A 21 36.04 -13.00 -14.91
C ARG A 21 35.61 -14.40 -14.49
N PHE A 22 34.32 -14.69 -14.53
CA PHE A 22 33.76 -15.95 -14.06
C PHE A 22 33.19 -16.74 -15.24
N HIS A 23 33.66 -17.98 -15.39
CA HIS A 23 33.16 -18.85 -16.44
C HIS A 23 31.76 -19.36 -16.07
N ARG A 24 30.84 -19.30 -17.03
CA ARG A 24 29.41 -19.60 -16.80
C ARG A 24 29.13 -21.01 -16.28
N SER A 25 29.97 -21.97 -16.67
CA SER A 25 29.80 -23.40 -16.36
C SER A 25 30.51 -23.84 -15.08
N ASP A 26 31.31 -22.96 -14.48
CA ASP A 26 32.06 -23.27 -13.27
C ASP A 26 31.16 -23.21 -12.04
N LEU A 27 31.50 -24.06 -11.07
CA LEU A 27 30.82 -24.13 -9.80
C LEU A 27 31.49 -23.19 -8.80
N TYR A 28 30.71 -22.31 -8.20
CA TYR A 28 31.18 -21.31 -7.27
C TYR A 28 30.42 -21.37 -5.95
N GLN A 29 31.11 -21.05 -4.86
CA GLN A 29 30.53 -20.99 -3.53
C GLN A 29 30.52 -19.54 -3.04
N LEU A 30 29.34 -19.02 -2.68
CA LEU A 30 29.21 -17.67 -2.13
C LEU A 30 29.60 -17.69 -0.63
N SER A 31 30.86 -17.35 -0.33
CA SER A 31 31.39 -17.47 1.04
C SER A 31 31.05 -16.29 1.93
N THR A 32 30.99 -15.07 1.38
CA THR A 32 30.75 -13.87 2.18
C THR A 32 30.05 -12.80 1.37
N VAL A 33 29.07 -12.14 2.00
CA VAL A 33 28.44 -10.92 1.49
C VAL A 33 28.88 -9.76 2.36
N ARG A 34 29.62 -8.81 1.79
CA ARG A 34 30.00 -7.56 2.45
C ARG A 34 29.05 -6.46 2.03
N VAL A 35 28.41 -5.86 3.01
CA VAL A 35 27.45 -4.78 2.81
C VAL A 35 28.10 -3.43 3.13
N LEU A 36 28.07 -2.51 2.17
CA LEU A 36 28.53 -1.13 2.31
C LEU A 36 27.34 -0.15 2.25
N GLY A 37 27.44 0.96 2.98
CA GLY A 37 26.42 2.02 2.95
C GLY A 37 25.17 1.76 3.81
N SER A 38 25.18 0.77 4.70
CA SER A 38 24.04 0.36 5.51
C SER A 38 23.85 1.12 6.84
N HIS A 39 24.49 2.28 7.04
CA HIS A 39 24.58 2.98 8.34
C HIS A 39 23.24 3.24 9.05
N HIS A 40 22.12 3.32 8.33
CA HIS A 40 20.79 3.60 8.91
C HIS A 40 19.87 2.38 8.97
N THR A 41 20.30 1.22 8.48
CA THR A 41 19.51 -0.02 8.50
C THR A 41 20.15 -0.99 9.48
N ARG A 42 19.33 -1.64 10.30
CA ARG A 42 19.84 -2.55 11.33
C ARG A 42 20.56 -3.75 10.67
N PRO A 43 21.77 -4.12 11.14
CA PRO A 43 22.49 -5.29 10.62
C PRO A 43 21.67 -6.58 10.71
N GLU A 44 20.88 -6.74 11.77
CA GLU A 44 19.99 -7.89 12.00
C GLU A 44 18.89 -8.03 10.96
N PHE A 45 18.35 -6.90 10.47
CA PHE A 45 17.34 -6.90 9.42
C PHE A 45 17.95 -7.33 8.09
N LEU A 46 19.14 -6.80 7.78
CA LEU A 46 19.88 -7.18 6.57
C LEU A 46 20.32 -8.64 6.64
N SER A 47 20.84 -9.13 7.76
CA SER A 47 21.25 -10.53 7.89
C SER A 47 20.09 -11.49 7.65
N LYS A 48 18.87 -11.17 8.12
CA LYS A 48 17.65 -11.95 7.82
C LYS A 48 17.30 -11.96 6.34
N LEU A 49 17.51 -10.85 5.63
CA LEU A 49 17.26 -10.75 4.18
C LEU A 49 18.31 -11.51 3.35
N PHE A 50 19.58 -11.41 3.74
CA PHE A 50 20.71 -12.04 3.04
C PHE A 50 20.91 -13.52 3.43
N GLY A 51 20.34 -13.97 4.55
CA GLY A 51 20.45 -15.35 5.05
C GLY A 51 20.24 -16.42 3.97
N PRO A 52 19.15 -16.41 3.19
CA PRO A 52 18.91 -17.40 2.14
C PRO A 52 19.99 -17.48 1.04
N LEU A 53 20.80 -16.44 0.87
CA LEU A 53 21.93 -16.45 -0.08
C LEU A 53 23.17 -17.13 0.51
N LEU A 54 23.35 -17.06 1.83
CA LEU A 54 24.52 -17.56 2.55
C LEU A 54 24.34 -19.00 3.07
N VAL A 55 23.08 -19.43 3.27
CA VAL A 55 22.75 -20.64 4.04
C VAL A 55 23.17 -21.96 3.41
N ASN A 56 23.43 -22.02 2.10
CA ASN A 56 23.65 -23.34 1.50
C ASN A 56 25.11 -23.80 1.46
N GLY A 57 26.12 -22.92 1.41
CA GLY A 57 27.52 -23.37 1.20
C GLY A 57 27.70 -24.33 0.00
N GLN A 58 26.67 -24.50 -0.83
CA GLN A 58 26.63 -25.41 -1.95
C GLN A 58 27.26 -24.70 -3.12
N GLU A 59 28.11 -25.42 -3.84
CA GLU A 59 28.62 -24.90 -5.10
C GLU A 59 27.44 -24.79 -6.08
N GLN A 60 27.19 -23.58 -6.56
CA GLN A 60 26.14 -23.30 -7.52
C GLN A 60 26.78 -22.73 -8.79
N MET A 61 26.14 -23.01 -9.92
CA MET A 61 26.53 -22.36 -11.16
C MET A 61 26.31 -20.86 -11.05
N LEU A 62 27.17 -20.08 -11.68
CA LEU A 62 27.10 -18.62 -11.70
C LEU A 62 25.70 -18.07 -12.09
N PRO A 63 24.95 -18.65 -13.06
CA PRO A 63 23.61 -18.18 -13.40
C PRO A 63 22.59 -18.31 -12.25
N GLU A 64 22.71 -19.34 -11.41
CA GLU A 64 21.81 -19.54 -10.26
C GLU A 64 22.11 -18.50 -9.16
N ILE A 65 23.39 -18.16 -8.97
CA ILE A 65 23.81 -17.11 -8.05
C ILE A 65 23.24 -15.75 -8.50
N PHE A 66 23.37 -15.41 -9.78
CA PHE A 66 22.78 -14.18 -10.33
C PHE A 66 21.26 -14.16 -10.20
N ARG A 67 20.57 -15.27 -10.52
CA ARG A 67 19.11 -15.39 -10.36
C ARG A 67 18.67 -15.09 -8.93
N ARG A 68 19.39 -15.60 -7.92
CA ARG A 68 19.10 -15.34 -6.51
C ARG A 68 19.43 -13.90 -6.08
N LEU A 69 20.49 -13.32 -6.62
CA LEU A 69 20.83 -11.92 -6.41
C LEU A 69 19.77 -10.99 -7.02
N ASP A 70 19.25 -11.31 -8.19
CA ASP A 70 18.16 -10.57 -8.84
C ASP A 70 16.88 -10.65 -8.02
N GLU A 71 16.49 -11.84 -7.54
CA GLU A 71 15.35 -11.99 -6.62
C GLU A 71 15.52 -11.17 -5.34
N LEU A 72 16.73 -11.12 -4.79
CA LEU A 72 17.03 -10.30 -3.62
C LEU A 72 16.93 -8.81 -3.97
N GLN A 73 17.47 -8.40 -5.11
CA GLN A 73 17.39 -7.02 -5.59
C GLN A 73 15.93 -6.58 -5.74
N ASP A 74 15.06 -7.44 -6.28
CA ASP A 74 13.63 -7.18 -6.38
C ASP A 74 12.97 -7.05 -5.01
N LYS A 75 13.30 -7.93 -4.05
CA LYS A 75 12.82 -7.82 -2.66
C LYS A 75 13.26 -6.52 -2.00
N LEU A 76 14.53 -6.14 -2.18
CA LEU A 76 15.09 -4.88 -1.66
C LEU A 76 14.47 -3.66 -2.34
N ALA A 77 14.17 -3.73 -3.64
CA ALA A 77 13.49 -2.68 -4.37
C ALA A 77 12.05 -2.50 -3.88
N LYS A 78 11.32 -3.59 -3.60
CA LYS A 78 9.97 -3.57 -3.01
C LYS A 78 9.93 -2.85 -1.65
N LEU A 79 10.98 -2.97 -0.84
CA LEU A 79 11.09 -2.25 0.44
C LEU A 79 11.20 -0.73 0.26
N GLY A 80 11.71 -0.27 -0.89
CA GLY A 80 11.76 1.15 -1.22
C GLY A 80 12.70 2.00 -0.35
N ILE A 81 13.59 1.38 0.41
CA ILE A 81 14.60 2.05 1.28
C ILE A 81 15.89 2.43 0.55
N PHE A 82 16.18 1.75 -0.57
CA PHE A 82 17.36 2.00 -1.39
C PHE A 82 16.94 2.59 -2.74
N SER A 83 17.78 3.48 -3.28
CA SER A 83 17.58 4.05 -4.61
C SER A 83 18.10 3.11 -5.69
N HIS A 84 19.24 2.47 -5.42
CA HIS A 84 19.91 1.53 -6.32
C HIS A 84 20.86 0.63 -5.52
N LEU A 85 21.05 -0.59 -6.01
CA LEU A 85 21.94 -1.61 -5.47
C LEU A 85 23.08 -1.83 -6.46
N GLN A 86 24.32 -1.65 -6.03
CA GLN A 86 25.49 -2.05 -6.82
C GLN A 86 26.04 -3.34 -6.23
N VAL A 87 25.94 -4.43 -6.99
CA VAL A 87 26.51 -5.72 -6.64
C VAL A 87 27.79 -5.90 -7.45
N SER A 88 28.85 -6.39 -6.81
CA SER A 88 30.10 -6.72 -7.47
C SER A 88 30.63 -8.02 -6.93
N LEU A 89 31.02 -8.93 -7.82
CA LEU A 89 31.57 -10.22 -7.43
C LEU A 89 33.10 -10.17 -7.46
N ALA A 90 33.73 -10.63 -6.39
CA ALA A 90 35.18 -10.71 -6.27
C ALA A 90 35.58 -12.14 -5.90
N ALA A 91 36.60 -12.68 -6.58
CA ALA A 91 37.18 -13.96 -6.21
C ALA A 91 37.90 -13.85 -4.85
N THR A 92 37.80 -14.90 -4.06
CA THR A 92 38.45 -14.99 -2.76
C THR A 92 39.88 -15.50 -2.94
N LYS A 93 40.86 -14.83 -2.33
CA LYS A 93 42.25 -15.30 -2.32
C LYS A 93 42.44 -16.64 -1.60
N GLU A 94 41.57 -16.94 -0.63
CA GLU A 94 41.64 -18.15 0.19
C GLU A 94 41.11 -19.41 -0.53
N ASN A 95 40.14 -19.27 -1.46
CA ASN A 95 39.55 -20.40 -2.18
C ASN A 95 39.29 -19.99 -3.64
N PRO A 96 39.90 -20.66 -4.64
CA PRO A 96 39.70 -20.34 -6.05
C PRO A 96 38.25 -20.50 -6.53
N ARG A 97 37.42 -21.28 -5.82
CA ARG A 97 35.98 -21.41 -6.08
C ARG A 97 35.09 -20.55 -5.18
N GLY A 98 35.69 -19.83 -4.22
CA GLY A 98 34.98 -18.96 -3.29
C GLY A 98 34.77 -17.57 -3.86
N ILE A 99 33.52 -17.15 -4.00
CA ILE A 99 33.14 -15.79 -4.41
C ILE A 99 32.72 -14.96 -3.19
N LYS A 100 33.24 -13.73 -3.12
CA LYS A 100 32.82 -12.67 -2.20
C LYS A 100 31.93 -11.69 -2.95
N ALA A 101 30.70 -11.50 -2.50
CA ALA A 101 29.81 -10.48 -3.05
C ALA A 101 29.96 -9.18 -2.24
N LEU A 102 30.33 -8.10 -2.93
CA LEU A 102 30.34 -6.75 -2.39
C LEU A 102 29.05 -6.05 -2.81
N VAL A 103 28.22 -5.69 -1.85
CA VAL A 103 26.93 -5.04 -2.07
C VAL A 103 26.99 -3.63 -1.53
N ASN A 104 27.00 -2.65 -2.42
CA ASN A 104 26.98 -1.23 -2.07
C ASN A 104 25.56 -0.68 -2.19
N PHE A 105 25.03 -0.18 -1.08
CA PHE A 105 23.69 0.39 -1.01
C PHE A 105 23.71 1.90 -1.18
N VAL A 106 23.01 2.39 -2.21
CA VAL A 106 22.74 3.82 -2.35
C VAL A 106 21.41 4.14 -1.65
N LYS A 107 21.49 4.88 -0.55
CA LYS A 107 20.33 5.27 0.27
C LYS A 107 19.28 6.03 -0.56
N ARG A 108 18.00 5.80 -0.25
CA ARG A 108 16.89 6.64 -0.73
C ARG A 108 16.54 7.73 0.28
N GLY A 109 16.05 8.87 -0.23
CA GLY A 109 15.50 9.93 0.62
C GLY A 109 14.43 9.38 1.57
N GLN A 110 14.57 9.72 2.85
CA GLN A 110 13.75 9.19 3.94
C GLN A 110 12.42 9.94 4.04
N PHE A 111 12.49 11.26 3.91
CA PHE A 111 11.34 12.15 4.04
C PHE A 111 10.81 12.50 2.66
N PHE A 112 9.49 12.41 2.53
CA PHE A 112 8.77 12.76 1.33
C PHE A 112 7.54 13.56 1.72
N LEU A 113 7.46 14.80 1.26
CA LEU A 113 6.31 15.66 1.45
C LEU A 113 5.67 15.91 0.09
N LYS A 114 4.37 15.69 -0.02
CA LYS A 114 3.59 15.94 -1.23
C LYS A 114 2.33 16.68 -0.87
N THR A 115 2.13 17.83 -1.47
CA THR A 115 0.87 18.56 -1.45
C THR A 115 0.18 18.36 -2.79
N LEU A 116 -1.12 18.12 -2.76
CA LEU A 116 -1.95 17.98 -3.96
C LEU A 116 -3.18 18.85 -3.80
N THR A 117 -3.48 19.62 -4.83
CA THR A 117 -4.74 20.34 -4.94
C THR A 117 -5.55 19.69 -6.06
N ASN A 118 -6.73 19.19 -5.73
CA ASN A 118 -7.68 18.69 -6.72
C ASN A 118 -8.79 19.72 -6.93
N VAL A 119 -9.00 20.13 -8.17
CA VAL A 119 -10.05 21.08 -8.57
C VAL A 119 -10.93 20.40 -9.60
N GLY A 120 -12.22 20.28 -9.30
CA GLY A 120 -13.20 19.64 -10.20
C GLY A 120 -14.64 19.94 -9.80
N ASN A 121 -15.52 20.12 -10.79
CA ASN A 121 -16.95 20.43 -10.61
C ASN A 121 -17.22 21.56 -9.59
N GLY A 122 -16.48 22.67 -9.71
CA GLY A 122 -16.64 23.85 -8.83
C GLY A 122 -16.22 23.63 -7.37
N LYS A 123 -15.47 22.54 -7.08
CA LYS A 123 -14.97 22.21 -5.74
C LYS A 123 -13.46 22.18 -5.72
N GLY A 124 -12.88 22.70 -4.64
CA GLY A 124 -11.47 22.55 -4.32
C GLY A 124 -11.28 21.56 -3.18
N ALA A 125 -10.25 20.74 -3.26
CA ALA A 125 -9.75 19.93 -2.16
C ALA A 125 -8.23 20.01 -2.11
N LEU A 126 -7.69 20.27 -0.93
CA LEU A 126 -6.25 20.30 -0.64
C LEU A 126 -5.90 19.07 0.18
N THR A 127 -4.90 18.31 -0.25
CA THR A 127 -4.38 17.15 0.48
C THR A 127 -2.88 17.30 0.68
N GLY A 128 -2.43 17.24 1.93
CA GLY A 128 -1.02 17.13 2.30
C GLY A 128 -0.70 15.69 2.72
N LEU A 129 0.41 15.16 2.24
CA LEU A 129 0.93 13.84 2.60
C LEU A 129 2.41 13.96 2.97
N ALA A 130 2.74 13.65 4.23
CA ALA A 130 4.09 13.45 4.69
C ALA A 130 4.37 11.96 4.82
N ARG A 131 5.58 11.53 4.44
CA ARG A 131 6.03 10.14 4.56
C ARG A 131 7.47 10.13 5.06
N ALA A 132 7.74 9.29 6.06
CA ALA A 132 9.06 8.97 6.55
C ALA A 132 9.34 7.48 6.32
N ARG A 133 10.53 7.14 5.83
CA ARG A 133 10.98 5.77 5.58
C ARG A 133 12.16 5.43 6.46
N ASN A 134 12.20 4.18 6.92
CA ASN A 134 13.30 3.55 7.64
C ASN A 134 13.74 4.30 8.91
N VAL A 135 12.79 4.80 9.72
CA VAL A 135 13.04 5.60 10.93
C VAL A 135 13.76 4.81 12.04
N PHE A 136 13.39 3.55 12.25
CA PHE A 136 13.94 2.59 13.21
C PHE A 136 14.95 1.61 12.59
N GLY A 137 15.13 1.63 11.27
CA GLY A 137 16.14 0.83 10.58
C GLY A 137 15.68 -0.58 10.17
N GLN A 138 14.38 -0.89 10.19
CA GLN A 138 13.81 -2.18 9.75
C GLN A 138 12.96 -2.03 8.47
N ALA A 139 13.24 -1.01 7.67
CA ALA A 139 12.51 -0.70 6.44
C ALA A 139 11.03 -0.36 6.62
N GLU A 140 10.63 0.09 7.80
CA GLU A 140 9.30 0.60 8.07
C GLU A 140 9.00 1.93 7.39
N VAL A 141 7.71 2.17 7.11
CA VAL A 141 7.23 3.39 6.47
C VAL A 141 6.12 4.00 7.30
N PHE A 142 6.30 5.25 7.70
CA PHE A 142 5.28 6.07 8.34
C PHE A 142 4.73 7.07 7.35
N GLU A 143 3.41 7.19 7.28
CA GLU A 143 2.69 8.12 6.42
C GLU A 143 1.68 8.87 7.27
N ALA A 144 1.67 10.20 7.14
CA ALA A 144 0.67 11.07 7.74
C ALA A 144 0.05 11.91 6.64
N GLY A 145 -1.28 11.87 6.53
CA GLY A 145 -2.04 12.57 5.52
C GLY A 145 -3.10 13.46 6.16
N VAL A 146 -3.24 14.67 5.64
CA VAL A 146 -4.31 15.60 5.98
C VAL A 146 -5.01 16.05 4.71
N GLY A 147 -6.32 16.16 4.74
CA GLY A 147 -7.13 16.58 3.60
C GLY A 147 -8.21 17.55 4.04
N LEU A 148 -8.35 18.65 3.31
CA LEU A 148 -9.39 19.67 3.50
C LEU A 148 -10.16 19.83 2.19
N GLY A 149 -11.48 19.92 2.24
CA GLY A 149 -12.29 20.15 1.06
C GLY A 149 -13.74 20.49 1.35
N ASN A 150 -14.49 20.84 0.31
CA ASN A 150 -15.84 21.39 0.46
C ASN A 150 -16.92 20.35 0.83
N LYS A 151 -16.67 19.05 0.69
CA LYS A 151 -17.59 17.95 1.10
C LYS A 151 -17.03 17.13 2.27
N THR A 152 -15.73 17.16 2.46
CA THR A 152 -15.02 16.55 3.58
C THR A 152 -14.26 17.69 4.21
N TRP A 153 -14.83 18.28 5.25
CA TRP A 153 -14.24 19.46 5.86
C TRP A 153 -12.80 19.13 6.28
N ALA A 154 -12.64 18.04 7.03
CA ALA A 154 -11.32 17.58 7.45
C ALA A 154 -11.21 16.07 7.38
N ARG A 155 -10.05 15.60 6.92
CA ARG A 155 -9.62 14.20 6.97
C ARG A 155 -8.21 14.15 7.50
N GLY A 156 -7.99 13.34 8.52
CA GLY A 156 -6.68 12.96 9.04
C GLY A 156 -6.47 11.46 8.87
N GLN A 157 -5.28 11.07 8.43
CA GLN A 157 -4.88 9.68 8.35
C GLN A 157 -3.44 9.54 8.82
N VAL A 158 -3.18 8.56 9.67
CA VAL A 158 -1.84 8.13 10.05
C VAL A 158 -1.71 6.65 9.73
N ARG A 159 -0.60 6.26 9.13
CA ARG A 159 -0.36 4.90 8.68
C ARG A 159 1.08 4.48 8.94
N ALA A 160 1.27 3.28 9.45
CA ALA A 160 2.54 2.62 9.64
C ALA A 160 2.55 1.32 8.83
N GLU A 161 3.65 1.04 8.15
CA GLU A 161 3.86 -0.19 7.39
C GLU A 161 5.19 -0.80 7.80
N VAL A 162 5.20 -2.07 8.17
CA VAL A 162 6.39 -2.79 8.65
C VAL A 162 6.53 -4.09 7.84
N PRO A 163 7.69 -4.34 7.22
CA PRO A 163 7.94 -5.59 6.52
C PRO A 163 8.24 -6.72 7.52
N LEU A 164 7.28 -7.61 7.74
CA LEU A 164 7.49 -8.78 8.59
C LEU A 164 8.12 -9.93 7.79
N LEU A 165 8.71 -10.90 8.51
CA LEU A 165 9.26 -12.15 7.96
C LEU A 165 10.19 -11.93 6.76
N ALA A 166 11.25 -11.12 6.95
CA ALA A 166 12.21 -10.79 5.89
C ALA A 166 11.54 -10.24 4.62
N ALA A 167 10.57 -9.33 4.79
CA ALA A 167 9.81 -8.67 3.73
C ALA A 167 8.80 -9.53 2.96
N ARG A 168 8.55 -10.78 3.39
CA ARG A 168 7.54 -11.65 2.75
C ARG A 168 6.10 -11.25 3.07
N ALA A 169 5.88 -10.66 4.25
CA ALA A 169 4.55 -10.32 4.72
C ALA A 169 4.50 -8.87 5.25
N PRO A 170 4.22 -7.87 4.40
CA PRO A 170 4.08 -6.50 4.88
C PRO A 170 2.80 -6.36 5.72
N ALA A 171 2.99 -5.90 6.96
CA ALA A 171 1.92 -5.53 7.87
C ALA A 171 1.68 -4.02 7.82
N LYS A 172 0.43 -3.60 7.85
CA LYS A 172 -0.02 -2.21 7.76
C LYS A 172 -0.97 -1.92 8.90
N LEU A 173 -0.71 -0.86 9.63
CA LEU A 173 -1.62 -0.31 10.63
C LEU A 173 -1.99 1.10 10.20
N ALA A 174 -3.28 1.43 10.21
CA ALA A 174 -3.75 2.76 9.85
C ALA A 174 -4.80 3.24 10.85
N VAL A 175 -4.75 4.52 11.17
CA VAL A 175 -5.73 5.24 11.97
C VAL A 175 -6.27 6.37 11.10
N ASN A 176 -7.58 6.44 10.99
CA ASN A 176 -8.29 7.37 10.14
C ASN A 176 -9.30 8.16 10.97
N ALA A 177 -9.41 9.45 10.70
CA ALA A 177 -10.48 10.30 11.20
C ALA A 177 -10.94 11.20 10.06
N CYS A 178 -12.25 11.34 9.89
CA CYS A 178 -12.83 12.08 8.79
C CYS A 178 -14.15 12.69 9.24
N GLU A 179 -14.37 13.94 8.85
CA GLU A 179 -15.62 14.64 9.08
C GLU A 179 -16.23 15.05 7.74
N HIS A 180 -17.47 14.61 7.53
CA HIS A 180 -18.22 14.77 6.31
C HIS A 180 -19.46 15.62 6.57
N ASP A 181 -19.51 16.76 5.89
CA ASP A 181 -20.73 17.55 5.84
C ASP A 181 -21.66 16.99 4.75
N LEU A 182 -22.73 16.31 5.18
CA LEU A 182 -23.78 15.78 4.33
C LEU A 182 -25.03 16.66 4.31
N SER A 183 -24.94 17.90 4.84
CA SER A 183 -26.09 18.78 5.04
C SER A 183 -26.91 19.03 3.76
N LYS A 184 -26.23 19.06 2.59
CA LYS A 184 -26.87 19.29 1.28
C LYS A 184 -27.87 18.21 0.86
N PHE A 185 -27.69 16.97 1.32
CA PHE A 185 -28.51 15.84 0.91
C PHE A 185 -29.33 15.27 2.08
N VAL A 186 -28.73 15.24 3.27
CA VAL A 186 -29.26 14.51 4.43
C VAL A 186 -29.38 15.41 5.67
N SER A 187 -29.04 16.71 5.57
CA SER A 187 -29.13 17.66 6.70
C SER A 187 -28.45 17.18 7.99
N CYS A 188 -27.38 16.38 7.85
CA CYS A 188 -26.62 15.80 8.95
C CYS A 188 -25.10 15.95 8.73
N ASN A 189 -24.37 15.91 9.83
CA ASN A 189 -22.91 15.80 9.84
C ASN A 189 -22.52 14.36 10.22
N GLU A 190 -21.57 13.78 9.51
CA GLU A 190 -21.05 12.44 9.81
C GLU A 190 -19.58 12.51 10.19
N THR A 191 -19.26 12.01 11.38
CA THR A 191 -17.88 11.80 11.82
C THR A 191 -17.56 10.32 11.77
N VAL A 192 -16.50 9.97 11.04
CA VAL A 192 -15.98 8.61 10.93
C VAL A 192 -14.59 8.55 11.53
N LYS A 193 -14.39 7.70 12.53
CA LYS A 193 -13.07 7.38 13.08
C LYS A 193 -12.85 5.90 12.92
N GLY A 194 -11.62 5.47 12.65
CA GLY A 194 -11.36 4.05 12.49
C GLY A 194 -9.90 3.65 12.58
N VAL A 195 -9.69 2.41 12.96
CA VAL A 195 -8.40 1.74 13.03
C VAL A 195 -8.45 0.52 12.13
N ALA A 196 -7.41 0.30 11.36
CA ALA A 196 -7.33 -0.74 10.36
C ALA A 196 -5.98 -1.45 10.48
N ALA A 197 -6.00 -2.76 10.69
CA ALA A 197 -4.82 -3.62 10.65
C ALA A 197 -4.91 -4.52 9.41
N LYS A 198 -3.85 -4.58 8.60
CA LYS A 198 -3.82 -5.38 7.37
C LYS A 198 -2.52 -6.15 7.28
N LEU A 199 -2.62 -7.42 6.92
CA LEU A 199 -1.50 -8.31 6.63
C LEU A 199 -1.62 -8.77 5.18
N LYS A 200 -0.57 -8.58 4.39
CA LYS A 200 -0.51 -9.10 3.01
C LYS A 200 0.55 -10.17 2.92
N THR A 201 0.28 -11.21 2.13
CA THR A 201 1.22 -12.29 1.84
C THR A 201 1.13 -12.63 0.35
N GLU A 202 2.28 -12.72 -0.32
CA GLU A 202 2.34 -13.13 -1.73
C GLU A 202 2.69 -14.62 -1.81
N THR A 203 1.88 -15.40 -2.54
CA THR A 203 2.16 -16.79 -2.88
C THR A 203 2.22 -16.95 -4.40
N GLY A 204 2.71 -18.09 -4.89
CA GLY A 204 2.74 -18.37 -6.34
C GLY A 204 1.34 -18.40 -6.98
N TYR A 205 0.28 -18.59 -6.19
CA TYR A 205 -1.10 -18.64 -6.67
C TYR A 205 -1.78 -17.27 -6.69
N GLY A 206 -1.21 -16.26 -6.02
CA GLY A 206 -1.78 -14.92 -5.93
C GLY A 206 -1.41 -14.26 -4.61
N ALA A 207 -1.91 -13.04 -4.42
CA ALA A 207 -1.71 -12.29 -3.20
C ALA A 207 -2.92 -12.42 -2.28
N HIS A 208 -2.65 -12.73 -1.02
CA HIS A 208 -3.63 -12.86 0.05
C HIS A 208 -3.54 -11.63 0.95
N GLU A 209 -4.67 -11.04 1.32
CA GLU A 209 -4.77 -9.88 2.19
C GLU A 209 -5.80 -10.15 3.28
N LEU A 210 -5.35 -10.24 4.52
CA LEU A 210 -6.21 -10.30 5.70
C LEU A 210 -6.28 -8.92 6.32
N SER A 211 -7.47 -8.36 6.47
CA SER A 211 -7.71 -7.05 7.08
C SER A 211 -8.67 -7.16 8.24
N TYR A 212 -8.38 -6.44 9.31
CA TYR A 212 -9.26 -6.23 10.44
C TYR A 212 -9.47 -4.73 10.62
N ASP A 213 -10.71 -4.29 10.47
CA ASP A 213 -11.10 -2.89 10.52
C ASP A 213 -12.09 -2.65 11.68
N LEU A 214 -11.84 -1.61 12.46
CA LEU A 214 -12.69 -1.13 13.53
C LEU A 214 -13.06 0.32 13.22
N THR A 215 -14.32 0.60 12.93
CA THR A 215 -14.78 1.93 12.51
C THR A 215 -15.95 2.38 13.37
N THR A 216 -15.86 3.57 13.95
CA THR A 216 -16.96 4.26 14.57
C THR A 216 -17.54 5.30 13.62
N HIS A 217 -18.85 5.22 13.43
CA HIS A 217 -19.62 6.21 12.69
C HIS A 217 -20.49 6.94 13.70
N THR A 218 -20.38 8.27 13.74
CA THR A 218 -21.24 9.12 14.56
C THR A 218 -21.94 10.10 13.66
N ILE A 219 -23.26 9.97 13.59
CA ILE A 219 -24.13 10.94 12.92
C ILE A 219 -24.54 11.97 13.97
N GLY A 220 -24.21 13.24 13.72
CA GLY A 220 -24.46 14.36 14.62
C GLY A 220 -25.08 15.56 13.92
N SER A 221 -25.48 16.54 14.74
CA SER A 221 -26.00 17.86 14.30
C SER A 221 -27.10 17.77 13.24
N LEU A 222 -28.25 17.23 13.64
CA LEU A 222 -29.47 17.33 12.83
C LEU A 222 -29.89 18.80 12.76
N LEU A 223 -29.89 19.40 11.57
CA LEU A 223 -30.39 20.77 11.42
C LEU A 223 -31.89 20.83 11.76
N PRO A 224 -32.40 21.94 12.34
CA PRO A 224 -33.84 22.13 12.56
C PRO A 224 -34.60 22.02 11.23
N GLY A 225 -35.42 20.98 11.07
CA GLY A 225 -36.10 20.64 9.82
C GLY A 225 -35.60 19.37 9.11
N ALA A 226 -34.70 18.59 9.73
CA ALA A 226 -34.25 17.29 9.22
C ALA A 226 -35.39 16.25 9.11
N SER A 227 -36.44 16.33 9.95
CA SER A 227 -37.67 15.53 9.81
C SER A 227 -38.61 16.09 8.73
N ASP A 228 -38.67 17.41 8.59
CA ASP A 228 -39.73 18.10 7.84
C ASP A 228 -39.48 18.18 6.34
N ARG A 229 -38.23 18.05 5.89
CA ARG A 229 -37.88 18.13 4.46
C ARG A 229 -38.04 16.80 3.72
N LEU A 230 -37.92 15.65 4.40
CA LEU A 230 -38.24 14.35 3.79
C LEU A 230 -39.75 14.13 3.65
N ALA A 231 -40.55 14.68 4.57
CA ALA A 231 -42.02 14.65 4.50
C ALA A 231 -42.59 15.61 3.43
N ARG A 232 -41.86 16.66 3.04
CA ARG A 232 -42.34 17.68 2.09
C ARG A 232 -41.91 17.48 0.63
N SER A 233 -40.97 16.58 0.31
CA SER A 233 -40.61 16.29 -1.09
C SER A 233 -41.52 15.24 -1.75
N ILE A 234 -42.36 14.55 -0.98
CA ILE A 234 -43.27 13.51 -1.49
C ILE A 234 -44.66 14.02 -1.95
N PRO A 235 -45.23 15.17 -1.52
CA PRO A 235 -46.57 15.55 -1.99
C PRO A 235 -46.61 16.24 -3.37
N GLN A 236 -45.49 16.65 -3.98
CA GLN A 236 -45.53 17.30 -5.29
C GLN A 236 -45.56 16.32 -6.47
N LEU A 237 -45.11 15.07 -6.30
CA LEU A 237 -45.18 14.05 -7.34
C LEU A 237 -46.42 13.13 -7.21
N LEU A 238 -47.07 13.09 -6.03
CA LEU A 238 -48.17 12.17 -5.75
C LEU A 238 -49.58 12.74 -6.05
N ALA A 239 -49.70 14.04 -6.34
CA ALA A 239 -50.99 14.66 -6.69
C ALA A 239 -51.53 14.23 -8.07
N ILE A 240 -50.69 13.61 -8.93
CA ILE A 240 -51.11 13.07 -10.23
C ILE A 240 -51.68 11.64 -10.09
N ILE A 241 -51.42 10.94 -8.98
CA ILE A 241 -51.79 9.51 -8.80
C ILE A 241 -52.96 9.33 -7.82
N THR A 242 -53.47 10.41 -7.20
CA THR A 242 -54.57 10.32 -6.20
C THR A 242 -55.94 9.99 -6.82
N VAL A 243 -56.10 9.94 -8.15
CA VAL A 243 -57.38 9.59 -8.79
C VAL A 243 -57.66 8.08 -8.82
N ILE A 244 -56.67 7.21 -8.54
CA ILE A 244 -56.85 5.74 -8.64
C ILE A 244 -56.91 5.03 -7.27
N ALA A 245 -56.49 5.67 -6.16
CA ALA A 245 -56.36 5.02 -4.85
C ALA A 245 -57.51 5.31 -3.87
N GLN A 246 -58.76 5.37 -4.36
CA GLN A 246 -59.96 5.49 -3.51
C GLN A 246 -60.51 4.15 -3.02
N LEU A 247 -59.79 3.04 -3.21
CA LEU A 247 -60.23 1.71 -2.80
C LEU A 247 -59.04 0.88 -2.31
N ALA A 248 -58.53 1.16 -1.12
CA ALA A 248 -57.83 0.21 -0.25
C ALA A 248 -57.43 0.89 1.06
N ASP A 249 -58.35 0.88 2.02
CA ASP A 249 -57.98 0.91 3.43
C ASP A 249 -57.06 -0.29 3.73
N SER A 250 -56.04 -0.08 4.56
CA SER A 250 -55.06 -1.06 5.06
C SER A 250 -53.77 -1.21 4.23
N ILE A 251 -53.00 -0.13 4.06
CA ILE A 251 -51.55 -0.26 3.88
C ILE A 251 -50.87 0.51 5.01
N SER A 252 -50.43 -0.24 6.03
CA SER A 252 -49.42 0.24 6.98
C SER A 252 -48.19 0.68 6.19
N LEU A 253 -48.04 1.99 5.98
CA LEU A 253 -46.80 2.57 5.50
C LEU A 253 -45.69 2.25 6.51
N MET A 254 -44.81 1.33 6.14
CA MET A 254 -43.52 1.17 6.83
C MET A 254 -42.80 2.52 6.75
N PRO A 255 -42.43 3.14 7.88
CA PRO A 255 -41.69 4.39 7.85
C PRO A 255 -40.28 4.11 7.33
N SER A 256 -39.96 4.70 6.17
CA SER A 256 -38.59 4.88 5.71
C SER A 256 -37.75 5.48 6.85
N ILE A 257 -36.70 4.75 7.24
CA ILE A 257 -35.63 5.12 8.20
C ILE A 257 -35.80 6.53 8.75
N GLN A 258 -36.47 6.65 9.90
CA GLN A 258 -36.46 7.87 10.70
C GLN A 258 -34.99 8.13 11.08
N GLN A 259 -34.31 9.06 10.40
CA GLN A 259 -32.89 9.35 10.63
C GLN A 259 -32.59 9.82 12.07
N ALA A 260 -33.62 10.24 12.81
CA ALA A 260 -33.55 10.44 14.26
C ALA A 260 -33.24 9.15 15.04
N ALA A 261 -33.68 7.97 14.57
CA ALA A 261 -33.40 6.68 15.20
C ALA A 261 -32.01 6.10 14.85
N ALA A 262 -31.37 6.61 13.79
CA ALA A 262 -30.02 6.25 13.38
C ALA A 262 -28.94 7.21 13.93
N ALA A 263 -29.36 8.27 14.62
CA ALA A 263 -28.47 9.20 15.29
C ALA A 263 -27.82 8.53 16.50
N GLY A 264 -26.49 8.62 16.59
CA GLY A 264 -25.71 8.01 17.66
C GLY A 264 -24.40 7.39 17.18
N PRO A 265 -23.55 6.94 18.12
CA PRO A 265 -22.33 6.22 17.79
C PRO A 265 -22.65 4.77 17.40
N ASN A 266 -22.21 4.36 16.21
CA ASN A 266 -22.22 2.98 15.77
C ASN A 266 -20.78 2.48 15.66
N LEU A 267 -20.47 1.35 16.31
CA LEU A 267 -19.19 0.66 16.19
C LEU A 267 -19.36 -0.54 15.26
N LYS A 268 -18.59 -0.53 14.16
CA LYS A 268 -18.48 -1.66 13.24
C LYS A 268 -17.09 -2.27 13.37
N SER A 269 -17.05 -3.56 13.69
CA SER A 269 -15.86 -4.39 13.52
C SER A 269 -16.05 -5.28 12.28
N ALA A 270 -15.01 -5.43 11.47
CA ALA A 270 -15.06 -6.24 10.26
C ALA A 270 -13.72 -6.97 10.05
N VAL A 271 -13.80 -8.25 9.74
CA VAL A 271 -12.69 -9.04 9.21
C VAL A 271 -12.94 -9.22 7.73
N THR A 272 -11.97 -8.89 6.90
CA THR A 272 -12.03 -9.08 5.45
C THR A 272 -10.85 -9.92 4.99
N LEU A 273 -11.13 -11.00 4.27
CA LEU A 273 -10.11 -11.81 3.62
C LEU A 273 -10.23 -11.61 2.12
N SER A 274 -9.26 -10.94 1.53
CA SER A 274 -9.20 -10.74 0.10
C SER A 274 -8.11 -11.60 -0.52
N TRP A 275 -8.38 -12.12 -1.70
CA TRP A 275 -7.39 -12.76 -2.56
C TRP A 275 -7.44 -12.11 -3.93
N PHE A 276 -6.28 -11.80 -4.49
CA PHE A 276 -6.20 -11.24 -5.83
C PHE A 276 -5.08 -11.89 -6.64
N ARG A 277 -5.40 -12.17 -7.90
CA ARG A 277 -4.46 -12.66 -8.91
C ARG A 277 -4.57 -11.77 -10.13
N ASP A 278 -3.51 -11.04 -10.40
CA ASP A 278 -3.41 -10.17 -11.56
C ASP A 278 -2.41 -10.79 -12.55
N THR A 279 -2.90 -11.16 -13.74
CA THR A 279 -2.10 -11.69 -14.85
C THR A 279 -2.11 -10.75 -16.05
N ARG A 280 -2.62 -9.53 -15.87
CA ARG A 280 -2.71 -8.55 -16.94
C ARG A 280 -1.34 -8.04 -17.35
N ASP A 281 -1.20 -7.71 -18.62
CA ASP A 281 -0.02 -7.07 -19.18
C ASP A 281 0.16 -5.61 -18.69
N GLN A 282 -0.96 -4.89 -18.51
CA GLN A 282 -0.97 -3.53 -18.00
C GLN A 282 -2.10 -3.30 -16.97
N SER A 283 -1.84 -2.46 -15.98
CA SER A 283 -2.81 -2.17 -14.91
C SER A 283 -3.99 -1.30 -15.34
N VAL A 284 -3.77 -0.36 -16.28
CA VAL A 284 -4.73 0.71 -16.61
C VAL A 284 -5.50 0.37 -17.88
N PHE A 285 -4.80 -0.03 -18.93
CA PHE A 285 -5.38 -0.44 -20.21
C PHE A 285 -4.84 -1.83 -20.59
N PRO A 286 -5.33 -2.91 -19.95
CA PRO A 286 -4.89 -4.25 -20.26
C PRO A 286 -5.29 -4.64 -21.68
N THR A 287 -4.37 -5.24 -22.43
CA THR A 287 -4.66 -5.83 -23.74
C THR A 287 -4.71 -7.36 -23.67
N LYS A 288 -4.09 -7.97 -22.64
CA LYS A 288 -4.03 -9.42 -22.43
C LYS A 288 -4.09 -9.76 -20.94
N GLY A 289 -4.48 -11.00 -20.63
CA GLY A 289 -4.52 -11.53 -19.27
C GLY A 289 -5.84 -11.25 -18.54
N SER A 290 -5.89 -11.62 -17.25
CA SER A 290 -7.08 -11.52 -16.41
C SER A 290 -6.77 -10.99 -15.01
N LEU A 291 -7.75 -10.33 -14.40
CA LEU A 291 -7.73 -9.94 -13.00
C LEU A 291 -8.84 -10.69 -12.27
N LEU A 292 -8.47 -11.54 -11.32
CA LEU A 292 -9.41 -12.18 -10.42
C LEU A 292 -9.24 -11.59 -9.02
N LYS A 293 -10.34 -11.13 -8.42
CA LYS A 293 -10.36 -10.57 -7.07
C LYS A 293 -11.54 -11.15 -6.31
N ILE A 294 -11.24 -11.78 -5.19
CA ILE A 294 -12.20 -12.31 -4.23
C ILE A 294 -12.06 -11.46 -2.97
N VAL A 295 -13.18 -10.99 -2.43
CA VAL A 295 -13.27 -10.12 -1.23
C VAL A 295 -14.25 -10.73 -0.26
#